data_AF-A0A956RER1-F1
#
_entry.id   AF-A0A956RER1-F1
#
_cell.length_a   1.000
_cell.length_b   1.000
_cell.length_c   1.000
_cell.angle_alpha   90.00
_cell.angle_beta   90.00
_cell.angle_gamma   90.00
#
_symmetry.space_group_name_H-M   'P 1'
#
loop_
_entity.id
_entity.type
_entity.pdbx_description
1 polymer ?
#
loop_
_entity_poly.entity_id
_entity_poly.type
_entity_poly.pdbx_seq_one_letter_code
_entity_poly.pdbx_strand_id
1 'polypeptide(L)'
;LYAARMGRDHVIDHDFDHAKDKVLMGSERKSAMVSDKEKWTTAWHEAGHTLVAVKLPKGTADPIHKVTIIPRGRALGVTQQLPEEDRYGMDRRRAESTIAILMGGRLAEELALNGQKTTGASNDIERATNLARKMVCEWGMSDELGPIAYHKDESQPFLGREIQQARNFSEATAQAIDQAVQGLVLEQYNRAKSILTNHYPVLERLATALFEREVLNGDEVMAVVEGRTLPPPRKLAPMTSRPSPVASTTPDNLHGTPVTGPLVAEPSA
;
A
#
# COMPACT_ATOMS: atom_id res chain seq x y z
N LEU A 1 -0.53 -23.07 -3.40
CA LEU A 1 -1.03 -22.53 -4.68
C LEU A 1 -2.46 -22.04 -4.52
N TYR A 2 -2.82 -20.89 -5.08
CA TYR A 2 -4.19 -20.34 -4.99
C TYR A 2 -5.19 -21.15 -5.81
N ALA A 3 -4.79 -21.61 -7.01
CA ALA A 3 -5.57 -22.53 -7.84
C ALA A 3 -6.04 -23.78 -7.08
N ALA A 4 -5.10 -24.47 -6.40
CA ALA A 4 -5.41 -25.64 -5.57
C ALA A 4 -6.37 -25.34 -4.41
N ARG A 5 -6.26 -24.16 -3.78
CA ARG A 5 -7.21 -23.73 -2.74
C ARG A 5 -8.62 -23.49 -3.28
N MET A 6 -8.72 -23.15 -4.56
CA MET A 6 -9.99 -22.99 -5.28
C MET A 6 -10.46 -24.30 -5.92
N GLY A 7 -9.79 -25.43 -5.67
CA GLY A 7 -10.14 -26.73 -6.24
C GLY A 7 -9.94 -26.82 -7.76
N ARG A 8 -9.03 -26.02 -8.32
CA ARG A 8 -8.74 -26.00 -9.75
C ARG A 8 -7.49 -26.82 -10.07
N ASP A 9 -7.58 -27.62 -11.14
CA ASP A 9 -6.51 -28.53 -11.59
C ASP A 9 -5.44 -27.82 -12.43
N HIS A 10 -5.73 -26.61 -12.92
CA HIS A 10 -4.80 -25.79 -13.70
C HIS A 10 -4.76 -24.35 -13.18
N VAL A 11 -3.62 -23.70 -13.41
CA VAL A 11 -3.40 -22.29 -13.07
C VAL A 11 -3.87 -21.42 -14.23
N ILE A 12 -4.60 -20.34 -13.93
CA ILE A 12 -5.03 -19.32 -14.91
C ILE A 12 -4.43 -17.96 -14.55
N ASP A 13 -4.52 -16.99 -15.45
CA ASP A 13 -3.97 -15.63 -15.26
C ASP A 13 -4.42 -14.98 -13.94
N HIS A 14 -5.68 -15.18 -13.56
CA HIS A 14 -6.21 -14.68 -12.28
C HIS A 14 -5.44 -15.19 -11.04
N ASP A 15 -4.86 -16.39 -11.09
CA ASP A 15 -4.05 -16.91 -9.98
C ASP A 15 -2.71 -16.20 -9.86
N PHE A 16 -2.12 -15.83 -11.00
CA PHE A 16 -0.90 -15.02 -11.05
C PHE A 16 -1.18 -13.61 -10.54
N ASP A 17 -2.27 -12.98 -10.99
CA ASP A 17 -2.70 -11.66 -10.49
C ASP A 17 -2.93 -11.67 -8.98
N HIS A 18 -3.63 -12.69 -8.46
CA HIS A 18 -3.84 -12.84 -7.02
C HIS A 18 -2.53 -13.04 -6.26
N ALA A 19 -1.60 -13.83 -6.80
CA ALA A 19 -0.29 -14.05 -6.17
C ALA A 19 0.53 -12.75 -6.15
N LYS A 20 0.57 -12.02 -7.26
CA LYS A 20 1.22 -10.72 -7.38
C LYS A 20 0.65 -9.70 -6.40
N ASP A 21 -0.68 -9.57 -6.34
CA ASP A 21 -1.38 -8.70 -5.39
C ASP A 21 -1.02 -9.03 -3.95
N LYS A 22 -0.98 -10.31 -3.60
CA LYS A 22 -0.63 -10.76 -2.25
C LYS A 22 0.81 -10.41 -1.88
N VAL A 23 1.74 -10.53 -2.81
CA VAL A 23 3.17 -10.20 -2.58
C VAL A 23 3.36 -8.69 -2.45
N LEU A 24 2.73 -7.91 -3.34
CA LEU A 24 2.97 -6.48 -3.42
C LEU A 24 2.17 -5.66 -2.40
N MET A 25 0.92 -6.05 -2.10
CA MET A 25 0.02 -5.30 -1.21
C MET A 25 -0.31 -6.04 0.09
N GLY A 26 0.05 -7.32 0.20
CA GLY A 26 -0.31 -8.17 1.32
C GLY A 26 -1.61 -8.96 1.13
N SER A 27 -1.91 -9.82 2.11
CA SER A 27 -3.08 -10.69 2.05
C SER A 27 -4.39 -9.92 2.28
N GLU A 28 -5.37 -10.18 1.42
CA GLU A 28 -6.73 -9.63 1.53
C GLU A 28 -7.46 -10.14 2.78
N ARG A 29 -8.20 -9.26 3.47
CA ARG A 29 -8.94 -9.57 4.70
C ARG A 29 -10.45 -9.49 4.49
N LYS A 30 -11.01 -10.51 3.83
CA LYS A 30 -12.46 -10.62 3.52
C LYS A 30 -13.40 -10.62 4.72
N SER A 31 -12.91 -11.01 5.90
CA SER A 31 -13.71 -11.06 7.14
C SER A 31 -13.65 -9.79 7.98
N ALA A 32 -12.92 -8.76 7.54
CA ALA A 32 -12.92 -7.47 8.23
C ALA A 32 -14.29 -6.82 8.03
N MET A 33 -15.09 -6.74 9.09
CA MET A 33 -16.29 -5.90 9.09
C MET A 33 -15.82 -4.45 9.13
N VAL A 34 -16.02 -3.73 8.01
CA VAL A 34 -15.76 -2.30 7.88
C VAL A 34 -17.11 -1.64 7.68
N SER A 35 -17.43 -0.61 8.45
CA SER A 35 -18.69 0.11 8.30
C SER A 35 -18.72 0.89 6.98
N ASP A 36 -19.92 1.15 6.43
CA ASP A 36 -20.04 1.95 5.19
C ASP A 36 -19.41 3.34 5.32
N LYS A 37 -19.46 3.93 6.52
CA LYS A 37 -18.82 5.21 6.82
C LYS A 37 -17.29 5.14 6.73
N GLU A 38 -16.69 4.09 7.30
CA GLU A 38 -15.25 3.87 7.21
C GLU A 38 -14.85 3.54 5.77
N LYS A 39 -15.60 2.68 5.09
CA LYS A 39 -15.39 2.35 3.67
C LYS A 39 -15.44 3.59 2.79
N TRP A 40 -16.39 4.49 3.02
CA TRP A 40 -16.49 5.77 2.34
C TRP A 40 -15.28 6.67 2.62
N THR A 41 -14.84 6.72 3.88
CA THR A 41 -13.67 7.50 4.29
C THR A 41 -12.40 6.96 3.59
N THR A 42 -12.22 5.65 3.55
CA THR A 42 -11.13 4.98 2.82
C THR A 42 -11.22 5.23 1.31
N ALA A 43 -12.43 5.28 0.73
CA ALA A 43 -12.59 5.62 -0.68
C ALA A 43 -12.10 7.02 -1.02
N TRP A 44 -12.40 8.03 -0.19
CA TRP A 44 -11.83 9.36 -0.34
C TRP A 44 -10.32 9.38 -0.14
N HIS A 45 -9.82 8.66 0.86
CA HIS A 45 -8.39 8.55 1.14
C HIS A 45 -7.61 8.02 -0.08
N GLU A 46 -8.02 6.86 -0.61
CA GLU A 46 -7.35 6.26 -1.77
C GLU A 46 -7.56 7.10 -3.04
N ALA A 47 -8.72 7.72 -3.21
CA ALA A 47 -8.96 8.66 -4.31
C ALA A 47 -8.01 9.87 -4.24
N GLY A 48 -7.67 10.33 -3.05
CA GLY A 48 -6.71 11.41 -2.81
C GLY A 48 -5.31 11.07 -3.30
N HIS A 49 -4.76 9.93 -2.86
CA HIS A 49 -3.48 9.43 -3.37
C HIS A 49 -3.49 9.28 -4.88
N THR A 50 -4.55 8.65 -5.40
CA THR A 50 -4.71 8.34 -6.82
C THR A 50 -4.74 9.60 -7.68
N LEU A 51 -5.57 10.58 -7.32
CA LEU A 51 -5.71 11.79 -8.13
C LEU A 51 -4.42 12.63 -8.12
N VAL A 52 -3.75 12.74 -6.97
CA VAL A 52 -2.47 13.44 -6.90
C VAL A 52 -1.44 12.75 -7.78
N ALA A 53 -1.30 11.43 -7.69
CA ALA A 53 -0.37 10.67 -8.52
C ALA A 53 -0.61 10.87 -10.03
N VAL A 54 -1.88 10.86 -10.46
CA VAL A 54 -2.25 11.02 -11.89
C VAL A 54 -2.04 12.45 -12.40
N LYS A 55 -2.19 13.48 -11.54
CA LYS A 55 -2.08 14.90 -11.95
C LYS A 55 -0.67 15.47 -11.81
N LEU A 56 0.25 14.75 -11.18
CA LEU A 56 1.65 15.15 -11.14
C LEU A 56 2.28 15.10 -12.55
N PRO A 57 3.35 15.89 -12.80
CA PRO A 57 4.04 15.88 -14.07
C PRO A 57 4.49 14.48 -14.49
N LYS A 58 4.35 14.16 -15.78
CA LYS A 58 4.78 12.86 -16.32
C LYS A 58 6.24 12.58 -15.97
N GLY A 59 6.53 11.35 -15.57
CA GLY A 59 7.86 10.90 -15.20
C GLY A 59 8.28 11.21 -13.76
N THR A 60 7.53 12.03 -13.00
CA THR A 60 7.85 12.30 -11.58
C THR A 60 7.11 11.39 -10.61
N ALA A 61 6.12 10.62 -11.08
CA ALA A 61 5.42 9.61 -10.32
C ALA A 61 5.25 8.35 -11.17
N ASP A 62 5.24 7.19 -10.52
CA ASP A 62 4.94 5.92 -11.16
C ASP A 62 3.45 5.82 -11.52
N PRO A 63 3.09 5.20 -12.66
CA PRO A 63 1.70 5.03 -13.05
C PRO A 63 0.93 4.16 -12.05
N ILE A 64 -0.37 4.44 -11.95
CA ILE A 64 -1.29 3.68 -11.10
C ILE A 64 -1.54 2.32 -11.75
N HIS A 65 -1.25 1.25 -11.02
CA HIS A 65 -1.56 -0.11 -11.44
C HIS A 65 -2.93 -0.56 -10.96
N LYS A 66 -3.21 -0.32 -9.67
CA LYS A 66 -4.42 -0.78 -9.00
C LYS A 66 -4.71 0.06 -7.76
N VAL A 67 -5.97 0.31 -7.50
CA VAL A 67 -6.46 1.00 -6.31
C VAL A 67 -7.55 0.14 -5.70
N THR A 68 -7.52 -0.06 -4.39
CA THR A 68 -8.54 -0.85 -3.69
C THR A 68 -8.83 -0.32 -2.30
N ILE A 69 -10.08 -0.40 -1.88
CA ILE A 69 -10.53 -0.12 -0.52
C ILE A 69 -10.87 -1.41 0.24
N ILE A 70 -10.45 -2.56 -0.30
CA ILE A 70 -10.56 -3.84 0.39
C ILE A 70 -9.35 -3.95 1.33
N PRO A 71 -9.54 -4.21 2.63
CA PRO A 71 -8.43 -4.25 3.58
C PRO A 71 -7.36 -5.29 3.20
N ARG A 72 -6.09 -4.88 3.20
CA ARG A 72 -4.92 -5.73 2.91
C ARG A 72 -3.85 -5.58 3.98
N GLY A 73 -3.44 -6.68 4.58
CA GLY A 73 -2.48 -6.66 5.69
C GLY A 73 -2.94 -5.75 6.83
N ARG A 74 -2.19 -4.66 7.07
CA ARG A 74 -2.50 -3.63 8.08
C ARG A 74 -3.26 -2.42 7.52
N ALA A 75 -3.37 -2.28 6.20
CA ALA A 75 -4.02 -1.15 5.54
C ALA A 75 -5.50 -1.44 5.26
N LEU A 76 -6.33 -0.39 5.32
CA LEU A 76 -7.77 -0.47 4.99
C LEU A 76 -8.03 -0.27 3.49
N GLY A 77 -7.15 0.45 2.80
CA GLY A 77 -7.07 0.58 1.35
C GLY A 77 -5.62 0.63 0.89
N VAL A 78 -5.40 0.47 -0.40
CA VAL A 78 -4.07 0.56 -1.03
C VAL A 78 -4.18 1.18 -2.43
N THR A 79 -3.43 2.24 -2.66
CA THR A 79 -3.11 2.80 -3.98
C THR A 79 -1.75 2.28 -4.42
N GLN A 80 -1.73 1.41 -5.43
CA GLN A 80 -0.53 0.76 -5.93
C GLN A 80 -0.03 1.44 -7.20
N GLN A 81 1.21 1.93 -7.14
CA GLN A 81 1.97 2.40 -8.28
C GLN A 81 3.00 1.34 -8.71
N LEU A 82 3.26 1.23 -10.02
CA LEU A 82 4.30 0.34 -10.55
C LEU A 82 5.24 1.11 -11.46
N PRO A 83 6.57 1.01 -11.27
CA PRO A 83 7.53 1.58 -12.21
C PRO A 83 7.42 0.98 -13.61
N GLU A 84 7.58 1.82 -14.63
CA GLU A 84 7.67 1.40 -16.03
C GLU A 84 9.06 0.86 -16.38
N GLU A 85 10.08 1.31 -15.65
CA GLU A 85 11.48 0.95 -15.85
C GLU A 85 12.13 0.59 -14.51
N ASP A 86 13.09 -0.34 -14.54
CA ASP A 86 13.95 -0.61 -13.39
C ASP A 86 14.88 0.59 -13.17
N ARG A 87 14.74 1.24 -12.00
CA ARG A 87 15.53 2.42 -11.64
C ARG A 87 16.31 2.16 -10.36
N TYR A 88 17.59 2.52 -10.37
CA TYR A 88 18.48 2.41 -9.21
C TYR A 88 18.56 3.69 -8.37
N GLY A 89 18.12 4.84 -8.90
CA GLY A 89 18.23 6.15 -8.25
C GLY A 89 16.90 6.91 -8.14
N MET A 90 16.82 7.78 -7.14
CA MET A 90 15.67 8.65 -6.88
C MET A 90 16.09 10.11 -7.00
N ASP A 91 15.52 10.83 -7.96
CA ASP A 91 15.74 12.27 -8.12
C ASP A 91 14.85 13.09 -7.18
N ARG A 92 15.22 14.37 -6.98
CA ARG A 92 14.51 15.30 -6.10
C ARG A 92 13.04 15.45 -6.46
N ARG A 93 12.72 15.59 -7.76
CA ARG A 93 11.34 15.80 -8.23
C ARG A 93 10.44 14.60 -7.94
N ARG A 94 10.98 13.38 -8.05
CA ARG A 94 10.27 12.15 -7.69
C ARG A 94 10.04 12.08 -6.20
N ALA A 95 11.04 12.42 -5.38
CA ALA A 95 10.86 12.42 -3.93
C ALA A 95 9.82 13.43 -3.46
N GLU A 96 9.85 14.65 -3.99
CA GLU A 96 8.80 15.67 -3.78
C GLU A 96 7.42 15.16 -4.22
N SER A 97 7.34 14.52 -5.39
CA SER A 97 6.11 13.93 -5.92
C SER A 97 5.56 12.82 -5.03
N THR A 98 6.43 11.94 -4.52
CA THR A 98 6.05 10.89 -3.56
C THR A 98 5.49 11.49 -2.28
N ILE A 99 6.10 12.55 -1.74
CA ILE A 99 5.60 13.25 -0.56
C ILE A 99 4.23 13.87 -0.84
N ALA A 100 4.05 14.52 -2.00
CA ALA A 100 2.76 15.07 -2.39
C ALA A 100 1.68 13.98 -2.47
N ILE A 101 1.99 12.82 -3.06
CA ILE A 101 1.07 11.68 -3.12
C ILE A 101 0.70 11.22 -1.71
N LEU A 102 1.67 11.02 -0.82
CA LEU A 102 1.43 10.59 0.57
C LEU A 102 0.54 11.56 1.34
N MET A 103 0.60 12.87 1.04
CA MET A 103 -0.29 13.86 1.65
C MET A 103 -1.72 13.85 1.06
N GLY A 104 -1.90 13.26 -0.12
CA GLY A 104 -3.16 13.25 -0.85
C GLY A 104 -4.32 12.60 -0.10
N GLY A 105 -4.09 11.46 0.56
CA GLY A 105 -5.14 10.73 1.27
C GLY A 105 -5.73 11.53 2.44
N ARG A 106 -4.85 12.10 3.28
CA ARG A 106 -5.24 13.00 4.37
C ARG A 106 -6.06 14.19 3.88
N LEU A 107 -5.59 14.86 2.83
CA LEU A 107 -6.25 16.05 2.29
C LEU A 107 -7.62 15.72 1.69
N ALA A 108 -7.76 14.59 1.01
CA ALA A 108 -9.03 14.17 0.45
C ALA A 108 -10.06 13.87 1.55
N GLU A 109 -9.66 13.22 2.64
CA GLU A 109 -10.52 13.04 3.83
C GLU A 109 -10.93 14.38 4.43
N GLU A 110 -9.98 15.31 4.63
CA GLU A 110 -10.28 16.64 5.17
C GLU A 110 -11.28 17.40 4.30
N LEU A 111 -11.15 17.31 2.97
CA LEU A 111 -12.08 17.94 2.02
C LEU A 111 -13.48 17.28 2.04
N ALA A 112 -13.55 15.96 2.19
CA ALA A 112 -14.81 15.21 2.19
C ALA A 112 -15.57 15.29 3.52
N LEU A 113 -14.85 15.38 4.64
CA LEU A 113 -15.39 15.33 5.99
C LEU A 113 -15.44 16.72 6.65
N ASN A 114 -15.58 17.78 5.85
CA ASN A 114 -15.71 19.17 6.31
C ASN A 114 -14.61 19.60 7.30
N GLY A 115 -13.37 19.23 7.01
CA GLY A 115 -12.18 19.56 7.81
C GLY A 115 -11.88 18.60 8.96
N GLN A 116 -12.63 17.51 9.12
CA GLN A 116 -12.29 16.47 10.09
C GLN A 116 -11.02 15.71 9.69
N LYS A 117 -10.27 15.31 10.71
CA LYS A 117 -8.95 14.69 10.60
C LYS A 117 -9.01 13.29 11.20
N THR A 118 -8.67 12.27 10.41
CA THR A 118 -8.68 10.88 10.87
C THR A 118 -7.29 10.38 11.27
N THR A 119 -7.21 9.23 11.93
CA THR A 119 -5.95 8.55 12.25
C THR A 119 -5.40 7.70 11.09
N GLY A 120 -6.17 7.53 10.01
CA GLY A 120 -5.83 6.66 8.87
C GLY A 120 -4.56 7.09 8.14
N ALA A 121 -4.26 8.39 8.09
CA ALA A 121 -3.11 8.94 7.40
C ALA A 121 -1.78 8.91 8.19
N SER A 122 -1.74 8.29 9.37
CA SER A 122 -0.55 8.29 10.24
C SER A 122 0.68 7.70 9.55
N ASN A 123 0.53 6.57 8.87
CA ASN A 123 1.61 5.92 8.13
C ASN A 123 2.12 6.77 6.96
N ASP A 124 1.24 7.48 6.26
CA ASP A 124 1.66 8.31 5.12
C ASP A 124 2.41 9.56 5.57
N ILE A 125 1.97 10.15 6.68
CA ILE A 125 2.68 11.27 7.33
C ILE A 125 4.07 10.82 7.79
N GLU A 126 4.17 9.66 8.42
CA GLU A 126 5.46 9.08 8.87
C GLU A 126 6.38 8.85 7.67
N ARG A 127 5.90 8.18 6.61
CA ARG A 127 6.68 7.91 5.39
C ARG A 127 7.13 9.19 4.70
N ALA A 128 6.25 10.18 4.59
CA ALA A 128 6.57 11.47 3.99
C ALA A 128 7.62 12.23 4.78
N THR A 129 7.49 12.24 6.12
CA THR A 129 8.45 12.88 7.02
C THR A 129 9.82 12.20 6.95
N ASN A 130 9.84 10.87 6.94
CA ASN A 130 11.07 10.10 6.81
C ASN A 130 11.73 10.34 5.45
N LEU A 131 10.96 10.38 4.37
CA LEU A 131 11.49 10.68 3.03
C LEU A 131 12.06 12.10 2.95
N ALA A 132 11.35 13.10 3.48
CA ALA A 132 11.84 14.47 3.57
C ALA A 132 13.14 14.56 4.39
N ARG A 133 13.22 13.82 5.50
CA ARG A 133 14.45 13.75 6.31
C ARG A 133 15.60 13.11 5.54
N LYS A 134 15.38 12.06 4.75
CA LYS A 134 16.41 11.48 3.87
C LYS A 134 16.88 12.46 2.82
N MET A 135 15.96 13.17 2.18
CA MET A 135 16.29 14.22 1.21
C MET A 135 17.24 15.26 1.81
N VAL A 136 16.98 15.71 3.04
CA VAL A 136 17.79 16.72 3.73
C VAL A 136 19.09 16.14 4.28
N CYS A 137 19.02 15.04 5.03
CA CYS A 137 20.15 14.56 5.85
C CYS A 137 21.06 13.55 5.14
N GLU A 138 20.56 12.79 4.17
CA GLU A 138 21.31 11.71 3.51
C GLU A 138 21.67 12.08 2.07
N TRP A 139 20.74 12.70 1.34
CA TRP A 139 20.90 12.98 -0.09
C TRP A 139 21.35 14.40 -0.39
N GLY A 140 21.44 15.26 0.63
CA GLY A 140 21.96 16.61 0.47
C GLY A 140 21.12 17.49 -0.46
N MET A 141 19.80 17.26 -0.49
CA MET A 141 18.85 17.95 -1.37
C MET A 141 18.27 19.24 -0.75
N SER A 142 18.87 19.75 0.32
CA SER A 142 18.52 21.05 0.89
C SER A 142 19.46 22.12 0.33
N ASP A 143 18.90 23.19 -0.23
CA ASP A 143 19.71 24.30 -0.78
C ASP A 143 20.39 25.11 0.33
N GLU A 144 19.81 25.15 1.53
CA GLU A 144 20.35 25.86 2.69
C GLU A 144 21.48 25.08 3.38
N LEU A 145 21.29 23.77 3.57
CA LEU A 145 22.26 22.90 4.26
C LEU A 145 23.32 22.34 3.32
N GLY A 146 23.03 22.29 2.01
CA GLY A 146 23.93 21.83 0.98
C GLY A 146 24.13 20.30 0.95
N PRO A 147 25.07 19.82 0.12
CA PRO A 147 25.28 18.39 -0.13
C PRO A 147 26.13 17.73 0.97
N ILE A 148 25.68 17.82 2.23
CA ILE A 148 26.36 17.26 3.40
C ILE A 148 25.53 16.11 3.98
N ALA A 149 26.18 14.98 4.25
CA ALA A 149 25.56 13.88 4.98
C ALA A 149 25.55 14.19 6.49
N TYR A 150 24.37 14.44 7.04
CA TYR A 150 24.13 14.66 8.47
C TYR A 150 23.80 13.37 9.22
N HIS A 151 23.50 12.30 8.50
CA HIS A 151 23.31 10.96 9.06
C HIS A 151 24.64 10.19 9.09
N LYS A 152 24.90 9.49 10.19
CA LYS A 152 26.01 8.54 10.31
C LYS A 152 25.39 7.19 10.64
N ASP A 153 25.39 6.27 9.67
CA ASP A 153 25.05 4.88 9.94
C ASP A 153 26.13 4.29 10.85
N GLU A 154 25.90 4.28 12.16
CA GLU A 154 26.58 3.35 13.05
C GLU A 154 25.71 2.09 13.16
N SER A 155 25.74 1.29 12.10
CA SER A 155 25.17 -0.05 12.07
C SER A 155 25.95 -0.98 13.01
N GLN A 156 25.66 -0.91 14.31
CA GLN A 156 26.01 -1.96 15.27
C GLN A 156 24.73 -2.47 15.95
N PRO A 157 24.04 -3.47 15.39
CA PRO A 157 22.79 -4.01 15.94
C PRO A 157 22.97 -4.83 17.22
N PHE A 158 24.19 -4.95 17.77
CA PHE A 158 24.53 -5.98 18.75
C PHE A 158 24.87 -5.50 20.17
N LEU A 159 24.86 -4.19 20.44
CA LEU A 159 24.99 -3.69 21.80
C LEU A 159 23.64 -3.19 22.31
N GLY A 160 22.95 -4.08 23.05
CA GLY A 160 21.80 -3.72 23.85
C GLY A 160 22.16 -2.60 24.83
N ARG A 161 21.81 -1.37 24.47
CA ARG A 161 21.64 -0.21 25.34
C ARG A 161 21.02 0.89 24.51
N GLU A 162 20.11 1.64 25.14
CA GLU A 162 19.65 2.95 24.68
C GLU A 162 20.85 3.87 24.47
N ILE A 163 21.50 3.78 23.32
CA ILE A 163 22.47 4.78 22.89
C ILE A 163 21.61 5.88 22.30
N GLN A 164 21.38 6.93 23.09
CA GLN A 164 21.00 8.23 22.57
C GLN A 164 21.96 8.52 21.41
N GLN A 165 21.43 8.49 20.18
CA GLN A 165 22.22 8.82 19.00
C GLN A 165 22.84 10.19 19.23
N ALA A 166 24.14 10.25 19.48
CA ALA A 166 24.84 11.51 19.63
C ALA A 166 24.72 12.24 18.28
N ARG A 167 23.95 13.34 18.27
CA ARG A 167 23.87 14.22 17.11
C ARG A 167 25.29 14.73 16.84
N ASN A 168 25.87 14.37 15.70
CA ASN A 168 27.22 14.82 15.30
C ASN A 168 27.21 16.25 14.72
N PHE A 169 26.21 17.05 15.07
CA PHE A 169 26.01 18.40 14.57
C PHE A 169 25.44 19.31 15.66
N SER A 170 25.64 20.61 15.48
CA SER A 170 25.21 21.62 16.45
C SER A 170 23.68 21.68 16.57
N GLU A 171 23.18 22.23 17.67
CA GLU A 171 21.74 22.44 17.83
C GLU A 171 21.17 23.40 16.78
N ALA A 172 21.95 24.40 16.36
CA ALA A 172 21.57 25.28 15.26
C ALA A 172 21.38 24.50 13.94
N THR A 173 22.26 23.54 13.65
CA THR A 173 22.12 22.64 12.50
C THR A 173 20.90 21.74 12.65
N ALA A 174 20.63 21.23 13.85
CA ALA A 174 19.44 20.41 14.11
C ALA A 174 18.15 21.19 13.82
N GLN A 175 18.08 22.45 14.28
CA GLN A 175 16.95 23.33 14.02
C GLN A 175 16.78 23.62 12.53
N ALA A 176 17.88 23.88 11.81
CA ALA A 176 17.85 24.10 10.37
C ALA A 176 17.36 22.84 9.60
N ILE A 177 17.79 21.64 10.02
CA ILE A 177 17.28 20.38 9.47
C ILE A 177 15.77 20.25 9.69
N ASP A 178 15.28 20.47 10.91
CA ASP A 178 13.86 20.32 11.21
C ASP A 178 13.01 21.35 10.45
N GLN A 179 13.50 22.58 10.29
CA GLN A 179 12.86 23.61 9.45
C GLN A 179 12.83 23.22 7.98
N ALA A 180 13.93 22.70 7.42
CA ALA A 180 13.99 22.24 6.05
C ALA A 180 13.03 21.07 5.78
N VAL A 181 12.97 20.09 6.70
CA VAL A 181 12.03 18.96 6.61
C VAL A 181 10.58 19.45 6.68
N GLN A 182 10.26 20.33 7.63
CA GLN A 182 8.93 20.92 7.76
C GLN A 182 8.53 21.69 6.50
N GLY A 183 9.43 22.52 5.98
CA GLY A 183 9.21 23.31 4.76
C GLY A 183 8.89 22.43 3.57
N LEU A 184 9.67 21.37 3.37
CA LEU A 184 9.49 20.43 2.26
C LEU A 184 8.16 19.69 2.34
N VAL A 185 7.80 19.16 3.51
CA VAL A 185 6.51 18.48 3.72
C VAL A 185 5.35 19.45 3.50
N LEU A 186 5.43 20.68 4.03
CA LEU A 186 4.37 21.68 3.90
C LEU A 186 4.20 22.16 2.46
N GLU A 187 5.29 22.32 1.71
CA GLU A 187 5.25 22.67 0.29
C GLU A 187 4.50 21.61 -0.51
N GLN A 188 4.86 20.33 -0.33
CA GLN A 188 4.20 19.23 -1.04
C GLN A 188 2.76 18.99 -0.57
N TYR A 189 2.47 19.26 0.71
CA TYR A 189 1.09 19.30 1.22
C TYR A 189 0.26 20.36 0.49
N ASN A 190 0.77 21.58 0.35
CA ASN A 190 0.07 22.66 -0.36
C ASN A 190 -0.09 22.38 -1.86
N ARG A 191 0.91 21.73 -2.47
CA ARG A 191 0.83 21.26 -3.85
C ARG A 191 -0.27 20.23 -4.03
N ALA A 192 -0.30 19.20 -3.19
CA ALA A 192 -1.36 18.18 -3.19
C ALA A 192 -2.74 18.81 -2.96
N LYS A 193 -2.84 19.74 -2.00
CA LYS A 193 -4.08 20.46 -1.71
C LYS A 193 -4.60 21.19 -2.94
N SER A 194 -3.72 21.94 -3.63
CA SER A 194 -4.08 22.68 -4.84
C SER A 194 -4.57 21.74 -5.96
N ILE A 195 -3.92 20.60 -6.15
CA ILE A 195 -4.35 19.58 -7.13
C ILE A 195 -5.75 19.08 -6.80
N LEU A 196 -5.98 18.68 -5.54
CA LEU A 196 -7.25 18.11 -5.10
C LEU A 196 -8.40 19.13 -5.16
N THR A 197 -8.16 20.38 -4.75
CA THR A 197 -9.19 21.44 -4.80
C THR A 197 -9.52 21.83 -6.23
N ASN A 198 -8.52 21.98 -7.11
CA ASN A 198 -8.73 22.35 -8.52
C ASN A 198 -9.42 21.25 -9.33
N HIS A 199 -9.30 20.00 -8.87
CA HIS A 199 -9.91 18.83 -9.50
C HIS A 199 -10.94 18.14 -8.61
N TYR A 200 -11.60 18.87 -7.71
CA TYR A 200 -12.56 18.31 -6.76
C TYR A 200 -13.66 17.44 -7.43
N PRO A 201 -14.28 17.84 -8.55
CA PRO A 201 -15.27 16.98 -9.21
C PRO A 201 -14.69 15.65 -9.72
N VAL A 202 -13.39 15.61 -10.02
CA VAL A 202 -12.71 14.37 -10.42
C VAL A 202 -12.43 13.49 -9.20
N LEU A 203 -12.04 14.11 -8.08
CA LEU A 203 -11.82 13.43 -6.81
C LEU A 203 -13.09 12.73 -6.33
N GLU A 204 -14.22 13.43 -6.35
CA GLU A 204 -15.52 12.88 -5.97
C GLU A 204 -15.91 11.68 -6.84
N ARG A 205 -15.74 11.78 -8.17
CA ARG A 205 -16.00 10.65 -9.07
C ARG A 205 -15.12 9.43 -8.77
N LEU A 206 -13.84 9.64 -8.45
CA LEU A 206 -12.94 8.55 -8.07
C LEU A 206 -13.39 7.90 -6.76
N ALA A 207 -13.73 8.69 -5.74
CA ALA A 207 -14.21 8.18 -4.47
C ALA A 207 -15.51 7.39 -4.62
N THR A 208 -16.49 7.90 -5.38
CA THR A 208 -17.74 7.20 -5.69
C THR A 208 -17.48 5.89 -6.43
N ALA A 209 -16.65 5.92 -7.48
CA ALA A 209 -16.31 4.71 -8.23
C ALA A 209 -15.62 3.65 -7.37
N LEU A 210 -14.71 4.06 -6.46
CA LEU A 210 -14.07 3.15 -5.51
C LEU A 210 -15.06 2.59 -4.50
N PHE A 211 -16.00 3.40 -4.00
CA PHE A 211 -17.01 2.94 -3.06
C PHE A 211 -17.93 1.88 -3.67
N GLU A 212 -18.34 2.09 -4.93
CA GLU A 212 -19.22 1.18 -5.68
C GLU A 212 -18.50 -0.11 -6.11
N ARG A 213 -17.25 -0.02 -6.58
CA ARG A 213 -16.53 -1.15 -7.20
C ARG A 213 -15.51 -1.83 -6.30
N GLU A 214 -15.10 -1.17 -5.22
CA GLU A 214 -14.07 -1.59 -4.25
C GLU A 214 -12.64 -1.72 -4.80
N VAL A 215 -12.49 -1.90 -6.11
CA VAL A 215 -11.24 -2.05 -6.84
C VAL A 215 -11.35 -1.33 -8.18
N LEU A 216 -10.31 -0.57 -8.54
CA LEU A 216 -10.11 -0.02 -9.88
C LEU A 216 -8.71 -0.40 -10.36
N ASN A 217 -8.58 -0.83 -11.61
CA ASN A 217 -7.28 -0.95 -12.26
C ASN A 217 -6.81 0.39 -12.85
N GLY A 218 -5.56 0.47 -13.31
CA GLY A 218 -4.99 1.68 -13.91
C GLY A 218 -5.82 2.27 -15.06
N ASP A 219 -6.33 1.44 -15.97
CA ASP A 219 -7.14 1.88 -17.11
C ASP A 219 -8.49 2.45 -16.67
N GLU A 220 -9.12 1.82 -15.68
CA GLU A 220 -10.36 2.29 -15.06
C GLU A 220 -10.15 3.62 -14.34
N VAL A 221 -9.06 3.75 -13.58
CA VAL A 221 -8.67 5.03 -12.93
C VAL A 221 -8.55 6.13 -13.97
N MET A 222 -7.81 5.88 -15.06
CA MET A 222 -7.65 6.87 -16.14
C MET A 222 -9.00 7.20 -16.80
N ALA A 223 -9.86 6.22 -17.01
CA ALA A 223 -11.20 6.45 -17.54
C ALA A 223 -12.03 7.37 -16.61
N VAL A 224 -12.03 7.14 -15.28
CA VAL A 224 -12.74 8.03 -14.33
C VAL A 224 -12.17 9.44 -14.34
N VAL A 225 -10.84 9.56 -14.36
CA VAL A 225 -10.14 10.85 -14.36
C VAL A 225 -10.48 11.66 -15.61
N GLU A 226 -10.55 11.00 -16.77
CA GLU A 226 -10.90 11.60 -18.06
C GLU A 226 -12.41 11.78 -18.27
N GLY A 227 -13.24 11.29 -17.35
CA GLY A 227 -14.70 11.37 -17.45
C GLY A 227 -15.32 10.39 -18.45
N ARG A 228 -14.58 9.33 -18.82
CA ARG A 228 -15.08 8.24 -19.66
C ARG A 228 -15.92 7.28 -18.83
N THR A 229 -16.88 6.63 -19.49
CA THR A 229 -17.71 5.60 -18.87
C THR A 229 -16.87 4.37 -18.54
N LEU A 230 -16.99 3.88 -17.31
CA LEU A 230 -16.35 2.63 -16.91
C LEU A 230 -17.03 1.43 -17.57
N PRO A 231 -16.27 0.39 -17.98
CA PRO A 231 -16.85 -0.86 -18.43
C PRO A 231 -17.68 -1.52 -17.31
N PRO A 232 -18.58 -2.47 -17.60
CA PRO A 232 -19.31 -3.21 -16.58
C PRO A 232 -18.35 -3.75 -15.51
N PRO A 233 -18.73 -3.73 -14.22
CA PRO A 233 -17.88 -4.25 -13.16
C PRO A 233 -17.41 -5.66 -13.51
N ARG A 234 -16.10 -5.90 -13.45
CA ARG A 234 -15.57 -7.25 -13.67
C ARG A 234 -16.15 -8.10 -12.54
N LYS A 235 -17.08 -9.01 -12.86
CA LYS A 235 -17.64 -9.93 -11.87
C LYS A 235 -16.47 -10.69 -11.25
N LEU A 236 -16.11 -10.36 -10.01
CA LEU A 236 -15.35 -11.26 -9.16
C LEU A 236 -16.19 -12.54 -9.16
N ALA A 237 -15.66 -13.63 -9.73
CA ALA A 237 -16.35 -14.90 -9.67
C ALA A 237 -16.72 -15.13 -8.20
N PRO A 238 -18.01 -15.30 -7.86
CA PRO A 238 -18.39 -15.53 -6.49
C PRO A 238 -17.58 -16.73 -6.00
N MET A 239 -16.86 -16.53 -4.90
CA MET A 239 -16.24 -17.63 -4.18
C MET A 239 -17.39 -18.45 -3.62
N THR A 240 -17.92 -19.37 -4.41
CA THR A 240 -18.87 -20.35 -3.92
C THR A 240 -18.19 -21.10 -2.78
N SER A 241 -18.92 -21.16 -1.67
CA SER A 241 -18.63 -21.89 -0.45
C SER A 241 -17.81 -23.16 -0.67
N ARG A 242 -16.90 -23.43 0.28
CA ARG A 242 -16.20 -24.71 0.44
C ARG A 242 -17.06 -25.88 -0.08
N PRO A 243 -16.55 -26.77 -0.95
CA PRO A 243 -17.25 -28.02 -1.18
C PRO A 243 -17.41 -28.74 0.17
N SER A 244 -18.63 -29.16 0.47
CA SER A 244 -18.94 -29.99 1.63
C SER A 244 -17.97 -31.17 1.68
N PRO A 245 -17.54 -31.62 2.88
CA PRO A 245 -16.71 -32.81 2.95
C PRO A 245 -17.50 -33.96 2.35
N VAL A 246 -16.93 -34.55 1.29
CA VAL A 246 -17.45 -35.77 0.67
C VAL A 246 -17.55 -36.79 1.79
N ALA A 247 -18.78 -37.26 2.05
CA ALA A 247 -19.03 -38.31 3.01
C ALA A 247 -18.14 -39.50 2.67
N SER A 248 -17.29 -39.89 3.62
CA SER A 248 -16.50 -41.11 3.56
C SER A 248 -17.45 -42.29 3.40
N THR A 249 -17.53 -42.84 2.21
CA THR A 249 -18.09 -44.17 1.99
C THR A 249 -17.19 -45.17 2.69
N THR A 250 -17.67 -45.71 3.81
CA THR A 250 -17.13 -46.92 4.43
C THR A 250 -17.22 -48.07 3.42
N PRO A 251 -16.13 -48.80 3.13
CA PRO A 251 -16.25 -50.11 2.52
C PRO A 251 -16.62 -51.11 3.62
N ASP A 252 -17.74 -51.81 3.39
CA ASP A 252 -18.23 -52.87 4.24
C ASP A 252 -17.49 -54.17 3.95
N ASN A 253 -16.99 -54.79 5.02
CA ASN A 253 -16.56 -56.18 5.22
C ASN A 253 -15.56 -56.86 4.26
N LEU A 254 -14.53 -57.48 4.86
CA LEU A 254 -14.25 -58.92 4.71
C LEU A 254 -13.33 -59.41 5.86
N HIS A 255 -13.75 -60.53 6.47
CA HIS A 255 -13.08 -61.29 7.52
C HIS A 255 -11.60 -61.63 7.22
N GLY A 256 -10.73 -61.49 8.24
CA GLY A 256 -9.38 -62.05 8.26
C GLY A 256 -8.75 -61.95 9.65
N THR A 257 -8.50 -63.09 10.28
CA THR A 257 -8.00 -63.34 11.64
C THR A 257 -6.69 -62.60 12.02
N PRO A 258 -6.44 -62.39 13.33
CA PRO A 258 -5.25 -61.67 13.80
C PRO A 258 -4.01 -62.57 13.75
N VAL A 259 -2.92 -62.07 13.16
CA VAL A 259 -1.59 -62.69 13.29
C VAL A 259 -0.68 -61.70 14.00
N THR A 260 -0.22 -62.15 15.16
CA THR A 260 0.77 -61.54 16.05
C THR A 260 2.17 -61.66 15.45
N GLY A 261 2.98 -60.59 15.55
CA GLY A 261 4.41 -60.62 15.24
C GLY A 261 5.13 -59.36 15.76
N PRO A 262 6.31 -59.46 16.40
CA PRO A 262 6.78 -58.44 17.35
C PRO A 262 7.69 -57.36 16.74
N LEU A 263 7.72 -56.20 17.44
CA LEU A 263 8.67 -55.10 17.27
C LEU A 263 10.13 -55.55 17.48
N VAL A 264 11.01 -55.20 16.56
CA VAL A 264 12.47 -55.00 16.77
C VAL A 264 12.92 -53.94 15.74
N ALA A 265 13.08 -52.66 16.10
CA ALA A 265 14.29 -52.03 16.64
C ALA A 265 15.53 -52.18 15.73
N GLU A 266 15.79 -51.19 14.88
CA GLU A 266 17.14 -50.92 14.36
C GLU A 266 17.90 -50.00 15.32
N PRO A 267 19.22 -50.18 15.47
CA PRO A 267 20.11 -49.09 15.84
C PRO A 267 21.00 -48.65 14.66
N SER A 268 20.99 -47.34 14.50
CA SER A 268 21.95 -46.43 13.83
C SER A 268 23.37 -46.96 13.56
N ALA A 269 23.87 -46.64 12.36
CA ALA A 269 25.17 -45.99 12.13
C ALA A 269 25.10 -45.17 10.84
#